data_AF-A0A7C6ZVE6-F1
#
_entry.id   AF-A0A7C6ZVE6-F1
#
_cell.length_a   1.000
_cell.length_b   1.000
_cell.length_c   1.000
_cell.angle_alpha   90.00
_cell.angle_beta   90.00
_cell.angle_gamma   90.00
#
_symmetry.space_group_name_H-M   'P 1'
#
loop_
_entity.id
_entity.type
_entity.pdbx_description
1 polymer ?
#
loop_
_entity_poly.entity_id
_entity_poly.type
_entity_poly.pdbx_seq_one_letter_code
_entity_poly.pdbx_strand_id
1 'polypeptide(L)'
;MRRIQTLAIILLALLMPLASILPAYANTAQANNDEPEWLIMLYQNADDEVLEGDIFTDLNEAELVGSTDDVTIVAQLDRYEAGFDGDGDWTTAKRFLVTQDDDLAVLASEEIEDLGEIDSGAPETLVDFALWAMTNYPAQKYALILSDHGAGWLGGWNDDAPDEGSSLTINEIDQALAT
;
A
#
# COMPACT_ATOMS: atom_id res chain seq x y z
N MET A 1 -62.48 6.25 58.33
CA MET A 1 -61.69 6.03 57.10
C MET A 1 -62.66 5.89 55.93
N ARG A 2 -62.67 6.88 55.02
CA ARG A 2 -63.75 7.11 54.03
C ARG A 2 -63.36 6.57 52.64
N ARG A 3 -64.28 5.73 52.11
CA ARG A 3 -64.90 5.74 50.77
C ARG A 3 -64.05 5.48 49.50
N ILE A 4 -64.38 4.33 48.91
CA ILE A 4 -64.45 3.91 47.50
C ILE A 4 -64.79 5.06 46.52
N GLN A 5 -64.02 5.19 45.43
CA GLN A 5 -64.44 5.69 44.09
C GLN A 5 -63.46 5.12 43.04
N THR A 6 -63.83 4.19 42.15
CA THR A 6 -64.54 4.28 40.86
C THR A 6 -63.56 4.08 39.69
N LEU A 7 -63.83 3.02 38.92
CA LEU A 7 -63.22 2.68 37.63
C LEU A 7 -63.41 3.82 36.62
N ALA A 8 -62.35 4.17 35.88
CA ALA A 8 -62.47 4.88 34.60
C ALA A 8 -61.56 4.19 33.58
N ILE A 9 -62.19 3.43 32.70
CA ILE A 9 -61.59 2.88 31.49
C ILE A 9 -61.40 4.05 30.51
N ILE A 10 -60.15 4.43 30.24
CA ILE A 10 -59.84 5.34 29.14
C ILE A 10 -59.24 4.50 28.02
N LEU A 11 -60.10 4.23 27.03
CA LEU A 11 -59.75 3.73 25.73
C LEU A 11 -59.07 4.86 24.95
N LEU A 12 -57.74 4.91 24.92
CA LEU A 12 -57.01 5.84 24.07
C LEU A 12 -56.64 5.15 22.76
N ALA A 13 -57.14 5.73 21.67
CA ALA A 13 -57.04 5.20 20.32
C ALA A 13 -55.59 5.05 19.85
N LEU A 14 -55.35 3.93 19.16
CA LEU A 14 -54.17 3.63 18.35
C LEU A 14 -53.93 4.76 17.33
N LEU A 15 -52.79 5.45 17.43
CA LEU A 15 -52.23 6.26 16.36
C LEU A 15 -50.74 5.92 16.29
N MET A 16 -50.44 4.78 15.68
CA MET A 16 -49.07 4.50 15.22
C MET A 16 -48.77 5.48 14.08
N PRO A 17 -47.70 6.28 14.16
CA PRO A 17 -47.18 6.90 12.95
C PRO A 17 -46.68 5.75 12.07
N LEU A 18 -47.14 5.73 10.83
CA LEU A 18 -46.57 4.86 9.79
C LEU A 18 -45.14 5.35 9.58
N ALA A 19 -44.17 4.79 10.32
CA ALA A 19 -42.77 5.01 10.05
C ALA A 19 -42.50 4.41 8.66
N SER A 20 -42.27 5.29 7.69
CA SER A 20 -41.81 4.91 6.36
C SER A 20 -40.53 4.12 6.54
N ILE A 21 -40.59 2.80 6.33
CA ILE A 21 -39.40 1.95 6.22
C ILE A 21 -38.76 2.32 4.89
N LEU A 22 -37.92 3.35 4.88
CA LEU A 22 -36.89 3.46 3.88
C LEU A 22 -35.90 2.33 4.17
N PRO A 23 -35.43 1.59 3.15
CA PRO A 23 -34.34 0.69 3.40
C PRO A 23 -33.10 1.53 3.72
N ALA A 24 -32.55 1.37 4.92
CA ALA A 24 -31.23 1.87 5.25
C ALA A 24 -30.20 1.03 4.48
N TYR A 25 -29.97 1.38 3.22
CA TYR A 25 -28.81 0.93 2.46
C TYR A 25 -27.82 2.08 2.40
N ALA A 26 -27.03 2.19 3.46
CA ALA A 26 -25.68 2.74 3.43
C ALA A 26 -25.04 2.40 4.78
N ASN A 27 -24.45 1.21 4.88
CA ASN A 27 -23.22 1.13 5.66
C ASN A 27 -22.18 1.88 4.83
N THR A 28 -22.15 3.20 4.97
CA THR A 28 -20.86 3.89 4.81
C THR A 28 -20.02 3.33 5.95
N ALA A 29 -19.03 2.49 5.62
CA ALA A 29 -17.85 2.40 6.46
C ALA A 29 -17.50 3.85 6.79
N GLN A 30 -17.62 4.21 8.06
CA GLN A 30 -17.25 5.54 8.51
C GLN A 30 -15.75 5.59 8.26
N ALA A 31 -15.33 6.31 7.21
CA ALA A 31 -13.92 6.58 6.99
C ALA A 31 -13.39 7.11 8.31
N ASN A 32 -12.43 6.42 8.91
CA ASN A 32 -11.69 6.98 10.01
C ASN A 32 -11.03 8.23 9.42
N ASN A 33 -11.51 9.41 9.80
CA ASN A 33 -10.92 10.68 9.34
C ASN A 33 -9.49 10.89 9.88
N ASP A 34 -8.93 9.88 10.54
CA ASP A 34 -7.58 9.83 11.08
C ASP A 34 -6.62 8.99 10.20
N GLU A 35 -7.13 8.26 9.19
CA GLU A 35 -6.30 7.52 8.22
C GLU A 35 -5.94 8.40 7.01
N PRO A 36 -4.69 8.35 6.51
CA PRO A 36 -4.30 9.02 5.27
C PRO A 36 -5.25 8.71 4.11
N GLU A 37 -5.42 9.68 3.20
CA GLU A 37 -6.24 9.49 2.01
C GLU A 37 -5.63 8.43 1.08
N TRP A 38 -4.31 8.44 0.92
CA TRP A 38 -3.58 7.54 0.03
C TRP A 38 -2.41 6.84 0.71
N LEU A 39 -2.26 5.56 0.40
CA LEU A 39 -0.99 4.84 0.46
C LEU A 39 -0.49 4.64 -0.98
N ILE A 40 0.71 5.13 -1.26
CA ILE A 40 1.45 4.89 -2.49
C ILE A 40 2.55 3.88 -2.18
N MET A 41 2.59 2.80 -2.94
CA MET A 41 3.54 1.70 -2.78
C MET A 41 4.43 1.64 -4.01
N LEU A 42 5.73 1.83 -3.82
CA LEU A 42 6.75 1.72 -4.86
C LEU A 42 7.40 0.33 -4.74
N TYR A 43 7.11 -0.56 -5.69
CA TYR A 43 7.77 -1.86 -5.81
C TYR A 43 8.84 -1.76 -6.90
N GLN A 44 10.08 -1.60 -6.48
CA GLN A 44 11.20 -1.21 -7.34
C GLN A 44 12.20 -2.36 -7.39
N ASN A 45 12.17 -3.10 -8.49
CA ASN A 45 13.19 -4.09 -8.75
C ASN A 45 14.32 -3.41 -9.54
N ALA A 46 15.44 -3.19 -8.86
CA ALA A 46 16.65 -2.59 -9.42
C ALA A 46 17.81 -3.60 -9.41
N ASP A 47 17.53 -4.89 -9.21
CA ASP A 47 18.47 -5.99 -9.27
C ASP A 47 18.80 -6.35 -10.74
N ASP A 48 19.33 -5.36 -11.46
CA ASP A 48 19.71 -5.39 -12.88
C ASP A 48 20.88 -4.43 -13.15
N GLU A 49 21.81 -4.83 -14.02
CA GLU A 49 23.01 -4.04 -14.33
C GLU A 49 22.75 -2.71 -15.07
N VAL A 50 21.56 -2.52 -15.65
CA VAL A 50 21.22 -1.38 -16.51
C VAL A 50 20.39 -0.33 -15.80
N LEU A 51 19.37 -0.73 -15.05
CA LEU A 51 18.36 0.16 -14.46
C LEU A 51 18.61 0.50 -12.99
N GLU A 52 19.54 -0.16 -12.29
CA GLU A 52 19.75 0.04 -10.85
C GLU A 52 19.85 1.52 -10.48
N GLY A 53 20.75 2.26 -11.13
CA GLY A 53 20.97 3.68 -10.86
C GLY A 53 19.80 4.58 -11.23
N ASP A 54 19.04 4.24 -12.27
CA ASP A 54 17.86 5.02 -12.69
C ASP A 54 16.73 4.83 -11.69
N ILE A 55 16.47 3.59 -11.26
CA ILE A 55 15.43 3.26 -10.28
C ILE A 55 15.78 3.79 -8.89
N PHE A 56 17.06 3.75 -8.51
CA PHE A 56 17.56 4.42 -7.30
C PHE A 56 17.30 5.93 -7.36
N THR A 57 17.56 6.56 -8.51
CA THR A 57 17.30 7.99 -8.71
C THR A 57 15.80 8.30 -8.63
N ASP A 58 14.92 7.46 -9.19
CA ASP A 58 13.47 7.61 -9.09
C ASP A 58 12.98 7.62 -7.63
N LEU A 59 13.60 6.81 -6.76
CA LEU A 59 13.26 6.83 -5.32
C LEU A 59 13.71 8.13 -4.66
N ASN A 60 14.91 8.63 -4.97
CA ASN A 60 15.36 9.95 -4.50
C ASN A 60 14.46 11.09 -5.02
N GLU A 61 13.96 11.00 -6.26
CA GLU A 61 13.00 11.98 -6.77
C GLU A 61 11.66 11.94 -6.01
N ALA A 62 11.24 10.77 -5.50
CA ALA A 62 10.07 10.68 -4.63
C ALA A 62 10.29 11.38 -3.27
N GLU A 63 11.52 11.41 -2.76
CA GLU A 63 11.91 12.12 -1.54
C GLU A 63 11.79 13.65 -1.67
N LEU A 64 11.81 14.22 -2.89
CA LEU A 64 11.56 15.66 -3.07
C LEU A 64 10.20 16.11 -2.55
N VAL A 65 9.23 15.18 -2.46
CA VAL A 65 7.92 15.44 -1.86
C VAL A 65 7.75 14.69 -0.55
N GLY A 66 8.14 13.41 -0.51
CA GLY A 66 8.00 12.55 0.65
C GLY A 66 6.55 12.29 1.10
N SER A 67 6.41 11.57 2.20
CA SER A 67 5.12 11.34 2.87
C SER A 67 4.58 12.61 3.57
N THR A 68 3.25 12.70 3.67
CA THR A 68 2.50 13.79 4.31
C THR A 68 1.39 13.22 5.18
N ASP A 69 0.65 14.09 5.89
CA ASP A 69 -0.50 13.66 6.71
C ASP A 69 -1.63 12.97 5.89
N ASP A 70 -1.78 13.33 4.61
CA ASP A 70 -2.82 12.79 3.72
C ASP A 70 -2.32 11.67 2.79
N VAL A 71 -1.01 11.53 2.63
CA VAL A 71 -0.39 10.59 1.69
C VAL A 71 0.82 9.93 2.34
N THR A 72 0.75 8.62 2.55
CA THR A 72 1.91 7.82 2.92
C THR A 72 2.53 7.22 1.67
N ILE A 73 3.85 7.29 1.56
CA ILE A 73 4.62 6.65 0.48
C ILE A 73 5.59 5.66 1.11
N VAL A 74 5.52 4.41 0.67
CA VAL A 74 6.47 3.36 1.07
C VAL A 74 7.10 2.75 -0.15
N ALA A 75 8.35 2.30 -0.01
CA ALA A 75 9.09 1.65 -1.08
C ALA A 75 9.64 0.30 -0.61
N GLN A 76 9.74 -0.63 -1.55
CA GLN A 76 10.66 -1.77 -1.48
C GLN A 76 11.59 -1.63 -2.68
N LEU A 77 12.89 -1.51 -2.42
CA LEU A 77 13.93 -1.37 -3.42
C LEU A 77 14.90 -2.55 -3.29
N ASP A 78 15.03 -3.32 -4.36
CA ASP A 78 16.00 -4.41 -4.50
C ASP A 78 17.16 -3.94 -5.36
N ARG A 79 18.41 -4.15 -4.93
CA ARG A 79 19.59 -3.57 -5.60
C ARG A 79 20.58 -4.64 -6.05
N TYR A 80 21.14 -4.40 -7.22
CA TYR A 80 22.06 -5.28 -7.91
C TYR A 80 23.45 -5.40 -7.27
N GLU A 81 24.05 -6.60 -7.36
CA GLU A 81 25.47 -6.84 -7.03
C GLU A 81 26.40 -6.45 -8.21
N ALA A 82 26.29 -5.21 -8.70
CA ALA A 82 27.20 -4.47 -9.60
C ALA A 82 26.40 -3.31 -10.22
N GLY A 83 26.77 -2.74 -11.37
CA GLY A 83 25.93 -1.76 -12.08
C GLY A 83 26.07 -0.31 -11.58
N PHE A 84 25.71 -0.05 -10.33
CA PHE A 84 25.74 1.30 -9.72
C PHE A 84 26.32 1.30 -8.29
N ASP A 85 27.43 2.03 -8.08
CA ASP A 85 28.18 2.06 -6.81
C ASP A 85 27.74 3.18 -5.84
N GLY A 86 26.53 3.71 -6.03
CA GLY A 86 25.99 4.82 -5.25
C GLY A 86 25.52 4.42 -3.85
N ASP A 87 25.52 5.43 -2.97
CA ASP A 87 24.92 5.37 -1.63
C ASP A 87 25.27 4.13 -0.81
N GLY A 88 26.57 3.84 -0.74
CA GLY A 88 27.11 2.74 0.06
C GLY A 88 27.14 1.38 -0.63
N ASP A 89 26.62 1.26 -1.85
CA ASP A 89 26.74 0.07 -2.71
C ASP A 89 26.25 -1.21 -2.01
N TRP A 90 25.03 -1.13 -1.46
CA TRP A 90 24.36 -2.29 -0.85
C TRP A 90 23.56 -3.06 -1.91
N THR A 91 23.43 -4.37 -1.68
CA THR A 91 22.98 -5.36 -2.68
C THR A 91 21.90 -6.27 -2.08
N THR A 92 20.96 -5.69 -1.33
CA THR A 92 19.88 -6.43 -0.67
C THR A 92 18.57 -5.71 -0.91
N ALA A 93 17.42 -6.35 -0.73
CA ALA A 93 16.15 -5.65 -0.74
C ALA A 93 15.87 -4.94 0.59
N LYS A 94 15.46 -3.67 0.52
CA LYS A 94 15.13 -2.85 1.68
C LYS A 94 13.77 -2.20 1.54
N ARG A 95 13.10 -2.00 2.68
CA ARG A 95 11.84 -1.27 2.79
C ARG A 95 12.04 0.09 3.42
N PHE A 96 11.39 1.10 2.85
CA PHE A 96 11.50 2.48 3.29
C PHE A 96 10.12 3.10 3.54
N LEU A 97 10.03 3.93 4.58
CA LEU A 97 9.04 4.99 4.65
C LEU A 97 9.64 6.23 4.01
N VAL A 98 9.07 6.67 2.90
CA VAL A 98 9.66 7.75 2.10
C VAL A 98 9.44 9.08 2.82
N THR A 99 10.53 9.73 3.22
CA THR A 99 10.50 11.04 3.90
C THR A 99 10.99 12.14 2.98
N GLN A 100 10.64 13.38 3.29
CA GLN A 100 11.03 14.50 2.44
C GLN A 100 12.48 14.91 2.69
N ASP A 101 13.23 15.08 1.61
CA ASP A 101 14.50 15.82 1.57
C ASP A 101 14.76 16.43 0.17
N ASP A 102 15.91 17.07 -0.02
CA ASP A 102 16.28 17.81 -1.24
C ASP A 102 17.56 17.26 -1.92
N ASP A 103 18.12 16.14 -1.44
CA ASP A 103 19.36 15.54 -1.93
C ASP A 103 19.07 14.37 -2.88
N LEU A 104 19.29 14.58 -4.17
CA LEU A 104 19.04 13.55 -5.20
C LEU A 104 20.15 12.49 -5.31
N ALA A 105 21.13 12.48 -4.40
CA ALA A 105 22.29 11.59 -4.48
C ALA A 105 22.38 10.58 -3.32
N VAL A 106 21.53 10.68 -2.31
CA VAL A 106 21.57 9.87 -1.09
C VAL A 106 20.15 9.57 -0.66
N LEU A 107 19.83 8.29 -0.50
CA LEU A 107 18.53 7.88 -0.03
C LEU A 107 18.42 8.19 1.48
N ALA A 108 17.71 9.25 1.85
CA ALA A 108 17.61 9.71 3.23
C ALA A 108 16.37 9.20 3.98
N SER A 109 15.48 8.51 3.28
CA SER A 109 14.26 7.89 3.79
C SER A 109 14.51 6.93 4.95
N GLU A 110 13.50 6.78 5.80
CA GLU A 110 13.59 5.88 6.95
C GLU A 110 13.61 4.43 6.47
N GLU A 111 14.77 3.76 6.60
CA GLU A 111 14.88 2.31 6.42
C GLU A 111 14.08 1.60 7.52
N ILE A 112 13.02 0.90 7.14
CA ILE A 112 12.14 0.16 8.04
C ILE A 112 12.65 -1.26 8.26
N GLU A 113 13.13 -1.91 7.19
CA GLU A 113 13.55 -3.31 7.21
C GLU A 113 14.53 -3.60 6.08
N ASP A 114 15.60 -4.34 6.38
CA ASP A 114 16.48 -4.99 5.41
C ASP A 114 16.04 -6.46 5.30
N LEU A 115 15.51 -6.83 4.14
CA LEU A 115 14.98 -8.16 3.87
C LEU A 115 16.10 -9.15 3.51
N GLY A 116 17.32 -8.65 3.28
CA GLY A 116 18.35 -9.39 2.58
C GLY A 116 17.99 -9.57 1.10
N GLU A 117 18.64 -10.52 0.47
CA GLU A 117 18.35 -10.94 -0.91
C GLU A 117 16.98 -11.61 -1.00
N ILE A 118 16.14 -11.19 -1.96
CA ILE A 118 14.81 -11.76 -2.23
C ILE A 118 14.63 -11.93 -3.73
N ASP A 119 13.68 -12.76 -4.14
CA ASP A 119 13.26 -12.83 -5.55
C ASP A 119 12.16 -11.78 -5.79
N SER A 120 12.52 -10.57 -6.23
CA SER A 120 11.59 -9.50 -6.57
C SER A 120 10.80 -9.78 -7.85
N GLY A 121 11.25 -10.74 -8.67
CA GLY A 121 10.51 -11.30 -9.80
C GLY A 121 9.43 -12.33 -9.41
N ALA A 122 9.35 -12.73 -8.14
CA ALA A 122 8.38 -13.72 -7.67
C ALA A 122 7.01 -13.11 -7.29
N PRO A 123 5.88 -13.76 -7.64
CA PRO A 123 4.54 -13.31 -7.26
C PRO A 123 4.34 -13.20 -5.75
N GLU A 124 4.96 -14.09 -4.97
CA GLU A 124 4.87 -14.13 -3.52
C GLU A 124 5.49 -12.89 -2.88
N THR A 125 6.61 -12.40 -3.41
CA THR A 125 7.29 -11.20 -2.92
C THR A 125 6.44 -9.95 -3.15
N LEU A 126 5.78 -9.85 -4.32
CA LEU A 126 4.84 -8.77 -4.61
C LEU A 126 3.65 -8.77 -3.63
N VAL A 127 3.08 -9.94 -3.35
CA VAL A 127 1.98 -10.06 -2.37
C VAL A 127 2.46 -9.69 -0.97
N ASP A 128 3.62 -10.16 -0.55
CA ASP A 128 4.18 -9.86 0.77
C ASP A 128 4.37 -8.36 0.97
N PHE A 129 4.95 -7.67 -0.01
CA PHE A 129 5.12 -6.21 0.05
C PHE A 129 3.78 -5.48 0.14
N ALA A 130 2.82 -5.81 -0.73
CA ALA A 130 1.52 -5.15 -0.74
C ALA A 130 0.78 -5.35 0.59
N LEU A 131 0.77 -6.58 1.13
CA LEU A 131 0.13 -6.88 2.40
C LEU A 131 0.84 -6.22 3.58
N TRP A 132 2.18 -6.22 3.60
CA TRP A 132 2.96 -5.52 4.60
C TRP A 132 2.64 -4.03 4.60
N ALA A 133 2.63 -3.39 3.42
CA ALA A 133 2.38 -1.96 3.28
C ALA A 133 0.97 -1.60 3.75
N MET A 134 -0.05 -2.32 3.26
CA MET A 134 -1.46 -2.08 3.64
C MET A 134 -1.73 -2.36 5.13
N THR A 135 -1.01 -3.30 5.74
CA THR A 135 -1.17 -3.63 7.16
C THR A 135 -0.54 -2.59 8.07
N ASN A 136 0.66 -2.12 7.74
CA ASN A 136 1.41 -1.17 8.58
C ASN A 136 1.00 0.28 8.35
N TYR A 137 0.51 0.61 7.14
CA TYR A 137 0.15 1.95 6.73
C TYR A 137 -1.26 1.99 6.12
N PRO A 138 -2.31 1.70 6.91
CA PRO A 138 -3.68 1.67 6.40
C PRO A 138 -4.08 3.04 5.84
N ALA A 139 -4.73 3.04 4.68
CA ALA A 139 -5.20 4.25 4.02
C ALA A 139 -6.57 4.02 3.36
N GLN A 140 -7.24 5.11 3.00
CA GLN A 140 -8.54 5.02 2.33
C GLN A 140 -8.42 4.53 0.88
N LYS A 141 -7.28 4.78 0.23
CA LYS A 141 -6.98 4.41 -1.16
C LYS A 141 -5.55 3.92 -1.29
N TYR A 142 -5.33 3.05 -2.27
CA TYR A 142 -4.05 2.42 -2.53
C TYR A 142 -3.64 2.65 -3.98
N ALA A 143 -2.37 2.99 -4.19
CA ALA A 143 -1.71 2.96 -5.48
C ALA A 143 -0.47 2.07 -5.39
N LEU A 144 -0.33 1.14 -6.32
CA LEU A 144 0.87 0.31 -6.47
C LEU A 144 1.54 0.70 -7.79
N ILE A 145 2.81 1.08 -7.70
CA ILE A 145 3.66 1.42 -8.83
C ILE A 145 4.76 0.37 -8.87
N LEU A 146 4.82 -0.38 -9.95
CA LEU A 146 5.85 -1.38 -10.17
C LEU A 146 6.88 -0.79 -11.14
N SER A 147 8.17 -0.82 -10.78
CA SER A 147 9.27 -0.26 -11.58
C SER A 147 10.33 -1.33 -11.84
N ASP A 148 10.58 -1.56 -13.13
CA ASP A 148 11.68 -2.33 -13.72
C ASP A 148 11.49 -2.31 -15.26
N HIS A 149 12.28 -3.08 -16.00
CA HIS A 149 12.02 -3.55 -17.35
C HIS A 149 10.57 -4.02 -17.55
N GLY A 150 10.07 -3.77 -18.76
CA GLY A 150 8.73 -4.17 -19.17
C GLY A 150 8.70 -4.71 -20.59
N ALA A 151 7.99 -5.81 -20.78
CA ALA A 151 7.68 -6.42 -22.08
C ALA A 151 6.19 -6.27 -22.44
N GLY A 152 5.47 -5.36 -21.77
CA GLY A 152 4.05 -5.12 -21.98
C GLY A 152 3.21 -6.31 -21.53
N TRP A 153 2.42 -6.88 -22.44
CA TRP A 153 1.51 -7.99 -22.11
C TRP A 153 2.21 -9.30 -21.75
N LEU A 154 3.51 -9.41 -22.03
CA LEU A 154 4.33 -10.56 -21.65
C LEU A 154 4.74 -10.53 -20.18
N GLY A 155 4.75 -9.36 -19.53
CA GLY A 155 5.30 -9.21 -18.19
C GLY A 155 6.48 -8.23 -18.12
N GLY A 156 7.37 -8.47 -17.16
CA GLY A 156 8.57 -7.67 -16.85
C GLY A 156 9.08 -8.02 -15.45
N TRP A 157 9.70 -7.06 -14.76
CA TRP A 157 10.19 -7.22 -13.38
C TRP A 157 11.16 -8.39 -13.27
N ASN A 158 12.18 -8.32 -14.13
CA ASN A 158 13.26 -9.28 -14.21
C ASN A 158 14.19 -9.12 -13.02
N ASP A 159 14.62 -10.25 -12.48
CA ASP A 159 15.48 -10.34 -11.30
C ASP A 159 16.71 -11.16 -11.65
N ASP A 160 17.90 -10.68 -11.30
CA ASP A 160 19.16 -11.37 -11.56
C ASP A 160 19.56 -12.31 -10.42
N ALA A 161 19.18 -11.99 -9.19
CA ALA A 161 19.44 -12.73 -7.99
C ALA A 161 18.15 -12.83 -7.14
N PRO A 162 18.01 -13.87 -6.30
CA PRO A 162 18.89 -15.03 -6.19
C PRO A 162 18.75 -16.01 -7.38
N ASP A 163 17.69 -15.90 -8.18
CA ASP A 163 17.34 -16.83 -9.25
C ASP A 163 17.35 -16.12 -10.62
N GLU A 164 18.51 -16.08 -11.29
CA GLU A 164 18.73 -15.40 -12.58
C GLU A 164 17.60 -15.66 -13.60
N GLY A 165 16.97 -14.58 -14.05
CA GLY A 165 15.91 -14.61 -15.05
C GLY A 165 14.52 -14.87 -14.48
N SER A 166 14.35 -14.77 -13.15
CA SER A 166 13.02 -14.61 -12.54
C SER A 166 12.31 -13.40 -13.15
N SER A 167 10.98 -13.47 -13.25
CA SER A 167 10.17 -12.40 -13.84
C SER A 167 8.69 -12.59 -13.54
N LEU A 168 7.95 -11.49 -13.56
CA LEU A 168 6.49 -11.51 -13.44
C LEU A 168 5.81 -11.46 -14.80
N THR A 169 4.95 -12.43 -15.08
CA THR A 169 3.97 -12.30 -16.16
C THR A 169 2.76 -11.46 -15.71
N ILE A 170 2.05 -10.85 -16.66
CA ILE A 170 0.79 -10.13 -16.35
C ILE A 170 -0.24 -11.04 -15.66
N ASN A 171 -0.28 -12.34 -15.99
CA ASN A 171 -1.19 -13.28 -15.34
C ASN A 171 -0.81 -13.55 -13.88
N GLU A 172 0.48 -13.60 -13.57
CA GLU A 172 0.97 -13.74 -12.20
C GLU A 172 0.69 -12.49 -11.38
N ILE A 173 0.87 -11.30 -11.94
CA ILE A 173 0.49 -10.04 -11.29
C ILE A 173 -1.02 -10.01 -11.00
N ASP A 174 -1.86 -10.38 -11.97
CA ASP A 174 -3.32 -10.45 -11.77
C ASP A 174 -3.71 -11.42 -10.65
N GLN A 175 -3.06 -12.59 -10.58
CA GLN A 175 -3.33 -13.59 -9.54
C GLN A 175 -2.81 -13.15 -8.16
N ALA A 176 -1.61 -12.57 -8.11
CA ALA A 176 -1.00 -12.05 -6.89
C ALA A 176 -1.90 -10.99 -6.26
N LEU A 177 -2.29 -9.97 -7.04
CA LEU A 177 -3.07 -8.83 -6.55
C LEU A 177 -4.56 -9.14 -6.31
N ALA A 178 -5.02 -10.35 -6.64
CA ALA A 178 -6.36 -10.82 -6.34
C ALA A 178 -6.49 -11.55 -4.97
N THR A 179 -5.39 -11.67 -4.21
CA THR A 179 -5.30 -12.40 -2.93
C THR A 179 -5.96 -11.67 -1.77
#